data_AF-A0A6G1LK40-F1
#
_entry.id   AF-A0A6G1LK40-F1
#
_cell.length_a   1.000
_cell.length_b   1.000
_cell.length_c   1.000
_cell.angle_alpha   90.00
_cell.angle_beta   90.00
_cell.angle_gamma   90.00
#
_symmetry.space_group_name_H-M   'P 1'
#
loop_
_entity.id
_entity.type
_entity.pdbx_description
1 polymer ?
#
loop_
_entity_poly.entity_id
_entity_poly.type
_entity_poly.pdbx_seq_one_letter_code
_entity_poly.pdbx_strand_id
1 'polypeptide(L)'
;MCDETGRLHPALTLDALLLALHTQRPDVVSLLLAASFIKNLPIHEAIKIGSVTNFEVFLWHGWDINKAMELDGPSALGYAVEDEELAKGLLRLGADPNGGSEYDTALSRAVLFGSIDVIKMLFLKGGDVHRGQLLHWAVERGHDACEVVTLLLERGAMPNRLEFDGILPIWSVKQKLGPPLHRAVALNKLDIVSQLLKFGADPNKEDTSGKTAMQLADDLGNQEAALLFRR
;
A
#
# COMPACT_ATOMS: atom_id res chain seq x y z
N MET A 1 31.60 12.88 -23.44
CA MET A 1 30.30 13.38 -22.96
C MET A 1 29.15 12.66 -23.64
N CYS A 2 29.24 12.44 -24.96
CA CYS A 2 28.41 11.44 -25.65
C CYS A 2 29.21 10.18 -25.99
N ASP A 3 28.53 9.06 -26.20
CA ASP A 3 29.08 7.85 -26.82
C ASP A 3 29.32 8.07 -28.33
N GLU A 4 29.86 7.06 -29.00
CA GLU A 4 30.17 7.10 -30.44
C GLU A 4 28.93 7.32 -31.33
N THR A 5 27.72 7.21 -30.78
CA THR A 5 26.44 7.46 -31.46
C THR A 5 25.86 8.85 -31.19
N GLY A 6 26.58 9.71 -30.45
CA GLY A 6 26.13 11.06 -30.10
C GLY A 6 25.14 11.10 -28.94
N ARG A 7 24.89 9.98 -28.26
CA ARG A 7 24.02 9.90 -27.08
C ARG A 7 24.79 10.19 -25.81
N LEU A 8 24.22 10.95 -24.88
CA LEU A 8 24.83 11.20 -23.58
C LEU A 8 25.12 9.87 -22.86
N HIS A 9 26.28 9.77 -22.22
CA HIS A 9 26.68 8.57 -21.50
C HIS A 9 25.64 8.21 -20.40
N PRO A 10 25.18 6.95 -20.28
CA PRO A 10 24.06 6.57 -19.40
C PRO A 10 24.21 6.97 -17.92
N ALA A 11 25.43 6.93 -17.39
CA ALA A 11 25.69 7.37 -16.01
C ALA A 11 25.55 8.90 -15.83
N LEU A 12 26.01 9.69 -16.81
CA LEU A 12 25.88 11.15 -16.79
C LEU A 12 24.43 11.60 -16.98
N THR A 13 23.62 10.81 -17.70
CA THR A 13 22.19 11.11 -17.90
C THR A 13 21.35 10.90 -16.64
N LEU A 14 21.68 9.90 -15.80
CA LEU A 14 20.95 9.67 -14.56
C LEU A 14 21.27 10.75 -13.52
N ASP A 15 22.54 11.10 -13.31
CA ASP A 15 22.94 12.16 -12.38
C ASP A 15 22.34 13.52 -12.78
N ALA A 16 22.37 13.84 -14.08
CA ALA A 16 21.74 15.04 -14.61
C ALA A 16 20.21 15.04 -14.41
N LEU A 17 19.56 13.88 -14.57
CA LEU A 17 18.12 13.73 -14.37
C LEU A 17 17.76 13.92 -12.89
N LEU A 18 18.51 13.30 -11.97
CA LEU A 18 18.32 13.46 -10.53
C LEU A 18 18.49 14.92 -10.12
N LEU A 19 19.53 15.60 -10.62
CA LEU A 19 19.73 17.02 -10.38
C LEU A 19 18.58 17.87 -10.95
N ALA A 20 18.07 17.54 -12.13
CA ALA A 20 16.93 18.24 -12.74
C ALA A 20 15.65 18.07 -11.91
N LEU A 21 15.42 16.89 -11.34
CA LEU A 21 14.32 16.64 -10.41
C LEU A 21 14.47 17.45 -9.11
N HIS A 22 15.66 17.41 -8.49
CA HIS A 22 15.95 18.13 -7.24
C HIS A 22 15.85 19.64 -7.42
N THR A 23 16.24 20.16 -8.59
CA THR A 23 16.11 21.58 -8.96
C THR A 23 14.72 21.95 -9.48
N GLN A 24 13.77 20.99 -9.50
CA GLN A 24 12.39 21.17 -9.98
C GLN A 24 12.32 21.83 -11.36
N ARG A 25 13.15 21.35 -12.30
CA ARG A 25 13.17 21.83 -13.69
C ARG A 25 12.57 20.80 -14.63
N PRO A 26 11.22 20.72 -14.75
CA PRO A 26 10.55 19.73 -15.59
C PRO A 26 10.94 19.83 -17.06
N ASP A 27 11.30 21.02 -17.55
CA ASP A 27 11.79 21.21 -18.93
C ASP A 27 13.09 20.45 -19.18
N VAL A 28 14.02 20.48 -18.21
CA VAL A 28 15.30 19.77 -18.29
C VAL A 28 15.07 18.26 -18.14
N VAL A 29 14.16 17.85 -17.27
CA VAL A 29 13.71 16.44 -17.16
C VAL A 29 13.19 15.95 -18.52
N SER A 30 12.30 16.71 -19.16
CA SER A 30 11.72 16.36 -20.45
C SER A 30 12.77 16.27 -21.56
N LEU A 31 13.71 17.22 -21.60
CA LEU A 31 14.81 17.22 -22.56
C LEU A 31 15.73 16.00 -22.38
N LEU A 32 16.05 15.64 -21.13
CA LEU A 32 16.89 14.48 -20.84
C LEU A 32 16.20 13.16 -21.23
N LEU A 33 14.90 13.04 -20.99
CA LEU A 33 14.11 11.87 -21.41
C LEU A 33 13.97 11.76 -22.93
N ALA A 34 13.84 12.89 -23.64
CA ALA A 34 13.81 12.89 -25.10
C ALA A 34 15.18 12.55 -25.72
N ALA A 35 16.27 12.99 -25.09
CA ALA A 35 17.63 12.86 -25.64
C ALA A 35 18.31 11.53 -25.32
N SER A 36 17.78 10.74 -24.38
CA SER A 36 18.45 9.52 -23.91
C SER A 36 17.47 8.37 -23.66
N PHE A 37 17.93 7.13 -23.90
CA PHE A 37 17.12 5.95 -23.60
C PHE A 37 17.28 5.59 -22.12
N ILE A 38 16.43 6.18 -21.27
CA ILE A 38 16.42 5.89 -19.83
C ILE A 38 15.45 4.74 -19.56
N LYS A 39 16.01 3.55 -19.32
CA LYS A 39 15.22 2.33 -19.06
C LYS A 39 14.49 2.39 -17.71
N ASN A 40 15.10 3.01 -16.69
CA ASN A 40 14.58 3.08 -15.33
C ASN A 40 14.46 4.54 -14.90
N LEU A 41 13.22 5.05 -14.84
CA LEU A 41 12.95 6.37 -14.31
C LEU A 41 13.19 6.39 -12.79
N PRO A 42 13.80 7.44 -12.21
CA PRO A 42 14.02 7.58 -10.78
C PRO A 42 12.72 7.99 -10.04
N ILE A 43 11.66 7.17 -10.17
CA ILE A 43 10.32 7.48 -9.67
C ILE A 43 10.32 7.65 -8.14
N HIS A 44 11.03 6.80 -7.38
CA HIS A 44 11.13 6.97 -5.92
C HIS A 44 11.70 8.32 -5.53
N GLU A 45 12.67 8.83 -6.28
CA GLU A 45 13.26 10.12 -5.99
C GLU A 45 12.28 11.25 -6.30
N ALA A 46 11.54 11.15 -7.41
CA ALA A 46 10.48 12.09 -7.72
C ALA A 46 9.35 12.11 -6.66
N ILE A 47 9.03 10.96 -6.06
CA ILE A 47 8.06 10.86 -4.95
C ILE A 47 8.59 11.59 -3.72
N LYS A 48 9.86 11.35 -3.32
CA LYS A 48 10.48 12.03 -2.18
C LYS A 48 10.52 13.55 -2.35
N ILE A 49 10.64 14.02 -3.60
CA ILE A 49 10.65 15.45 -3.92
C ILE A 49 9.25 16.07 -3.81
N GLY A 50 8.17 15.28 -3.96
CA GLY A 50 6.79 15.76 -3.81
C GLY A 50 6.24 16.56 -4.99
N SER A 51 6.94 16.66 -6.12
CA SER A 51 6.57 17.54 -7.23
C SER A 51 5.71 16.83 -8.30
N VAL A 52 4.43 17.19 -8.37
CA VAL A 52 3.45 16.63 -9.34
C VAL A 52 3.87 16.88 -10.80
N THR A 53 4.48 18.04 -11.09
CA THR A 53 4.94 18.41 -12.44
C THR A 53 5.97 17.45 -13.02
N ASN A 54 6.78 16.80 -12.19
CA ASN A 54 7.73 15.79 -12.68
C ASN A 54 6.99 14.55 -13.21
N PHE A 55 5.86 14.19 -12.59
CA PHE A 55 5.03 13.06 -13.02
C PHE A 55 4.27 13.36 -14.32
N GLU A 56 3.86 14.61 -14.55
CA GLU A 56 3.29 15.04 -15.84
C GLU A 56 4.28 14.81 -16.98
N VAL A 57 5.55 15.17 -16.76
CA VAL A 57 6.63 14.92 -17.74
C VAL A 57 6.84 13.41 -17.94
N PHE A 58 6.86 12.61 -16.87
CA PHE A 58 7.01 11.16 -17.01
C PHE A 58 5.87 10.54 -17.82
N LEU A 59 4.62 10.93 -17.55
CA LEU A 59 3.45 10.49 -18.29
C LEU A 59 3.52 10.87 -19.77
N TRP A 60 3.96 12.10 -20.08
CA TRP A 60 4.17 12.54 -21.46
C TRP A 60 5.16 11.65 -22.22
N HIS A 61 6.17 11.13 -21.53
CA HIS A 61 7.15 10.19 -22.06
C HIS A 61 6.73 8.71 -21.95
N GLY A 62 5.45 8.44 -21.69
CA GLY A 62 4.87 7.10 -21.74
C GLY A 62 5.07 6.26 -20.48
N TRP A 63 5.43 6.87 -19.34
CA TRP A 63 5.41 6.19 -18.06
C TRP A 63 3.97 5.79 -17.69
N ASP A 64 3.81 4.56 -17.21
CA ASP A 64 2.52 4.05 -16.72
C ASP A 64 2.41 4.28 -15.21
N ILE A 65 1.54 5.22 -14.83
CA ILE A 65 1.29 5.62 -13.44
C ILE A 65 0.69 4.51 -12.57
N ASN A 66 0.05 3.50 -13.18
CA ASN A 66 -0.67 2.44 -12.48
C ASN A 66 0.15 1.15 -12.34
N LYS A 67 1.28 1.06 -13.05
CA LYS A 67 2.17 -0.08 -12.97
C LYS A 67 2.86 -0.13 -11.60
N ALA A 68 2.97 -1.34 -11.05
CA ALA A 68 3.75 -1.60 -9.84
C ALA A 68 5.21 -1.15 -10.02
N MET A 69 5.76 -0.51 -8.99
CA MET A 69 7.14 -0.01 -9.03
C MET A 69 8.16 -1.13 -8.83
N GLU A 70 7.85 -2.08 -7.94
CA GLU A 70 8.63 -3.30 -7.71
C GLU A 70 7.81 -4.56 -7.98
N LEU A 71 8.49 -5.71 -7.96
CA LEU A 71 7.84 -7.01 -8.05
C LEU A 71 6.81 -7.14 -6.92
N ASP A 72 5.55 -7.32 -7.32
CA ASP A 72 4.41 -7.46 -6.42
C ASP A 72 4.20 -6.32 -5.40
N GLY A 73 4.73 -5.13 -5.70
CA GLY A 73 4.58 -3.91 -4.89
C GLY A 73 3.44 -3.00 -5.35
N PRO A 74 3.22 -1.88 -4.65
CA PRO A 74 2.21 -0.91 -5.02
C PRO A 74 2.64 -0.07 -6.23
N SER A 75 1.70 0.67 -6.83
CA SER A 75 2.01 1.71 -7.81
C SER A 75 2.66 2.94 -7.15
N ALA A 76 3.09 3.92 -7.95
CA ALA A 76 3.66 5.16 -7.43
C ALA A 76 2.74 5.89 -6.44
N LEU A 77 1.43 5.79 -6.62
CA LEU A 77 0.47 6.35 -5.67
C LEU A 77 0.63 5.74 -4.27
N GLY A 78 0.91 4.44 -4.15
CA GLY A 78 1.07 3.78 -2.86
C GLY A 78 2.28 4.25 -2.05
N TYR A 79 3.33 4.72 -2.72
CA TYR A 79 4.50 5.33 -2.07
C TYR A 79 4.31 6.83 -1.76
N ALA A 80 3.31 7.46 -2.36
CA ALA A 80 3.01 8.88 -2.16
C ALA A 80 1.96 9.14 -1.08
N VAL A 81 1.35 8.10 -0.49
CA VAL A 81 0.18 8.22 0.41
C VAL A 81 0.42 8.99 1.70
N GLU A 82 1.68 9.14 2.12
CA GLU A 82 2.07 9.95 3.29
C GLU A 82 2.12 11.45 2.96
N ASP A 83 2.28 11.81 1.69
CA ASP A 83 2.18 13.19 1.20
C ASP A 83 0.80 13.39 0.55
N GLU A 84 -0.11 13.99 1.30
CA GLU A 84 -1.50 14.18 0.86
C GLU A 84 -1.62 15.00 -0.43
N GLU A 85 -0.77 16.01 -0.63
CA GLU A 85 -0.83 16.86 -1.82
C GLU A 85 -0.26 16.14 -3.04
N LEU A 86 0.80 15.36 -2.88
CA LEU A 86 1.31 14.50 -3.93
C LEU A 86 0.28 13.41 -4.29
N ALA A 87 -0.31 12.74 -3.31
CA ALA A 87 -1.35 11.72 -3.53
C ALA A 87 -2.55 12.30 -4.29
N LYS A 88 -3.04 13.49 -3.90
CA LYS A 88 -4.07 14.25 -4.65
C LYS A 88 -3.61 14.54 -6.08
N GLY A 89 -2.37 14.97 -6.25
CA GLY A 89 -1.75 15.23 -7.55
C GLY A 89 -1.78 14.01 -8.47
N LEU A 90 -1.27 12.88 -8.01
CA LEU A 90 -1.23 11.63 -8.77
C LEU A 90 -2.64 11.12 -9.10
N LEU A 91 -3.60 11.24 -8.19
CA LEU A 91 -5.00 10.91 -8.48
C LEU A 91 -5.62 11.80 -9.57
N ARG A 92 -5.26 13.09 -9.62
CA ARG A 92 -5.69 13.98 -10.72
C ARG A 92 -5.07 13.57 -12.05
N LEU A 93 -3.87 13.00 -12.03
CA LEU A 93 -3.18 12.47 -13.20
C LEU A 93 -3.66 11.07 -13.63
N GLY A 94 -4.68 10.51 -12.97
CA GLY A 94 -5.28 9.22 -13.35
C GLY A 94 -4.65 8.01 -12.65
N ALA A 95 -3.95 8.21 -11.53
CA ALA A 95 -3.55 7.09 -10.68
C ALA A 95 -4.80 6.36 -10.14
N ASP A 96 -4.79 5.03 -10.24
CA ASP A 96 -5.81 4.14 -9.72
C ASP A 96 -5.48 3.81 -8.25
N PRO A 97 -6.40 4.06 -7.29
CA PRO A 97 -6.22 3.64 -5.90
C PRO A 97 -6.04 2.12 -5.74
N ASN A 98 -6.42 1.32 -6.75
CA ASN A 98 -6.23 -0.12 -6.81
C ASN A 98 -4.98 -0.54 -7.62
N GLY A 99 -4.17 0.41 -8.08
CA GLY A 99 -2.94 0.16 -8.83
C GLY A 99 -1.86 -0.47 -7.96
N GLY A 100 -0.97 -1.24 -8.58
CA GLY A 100 0.03 -2.07 -7.90
C GLY A 100 -0.23 -3.56 -8.10
N SER A 101 0.08 -4.36 -7.08
CA SER A 101 -0.16 -5.80 -7.08
C SER A 101 -1.52 -6.17 -6.50
N GLU A 102 -1.95 -7.43 -6.68
CA GLU A 102 -3.24 -7.90 -6.17
C GLU A 102 -3.37 -7.86 -4.64
N TYR A 103 -2.25 -7.91 -3.91
CA TYR A 103 -2.25 -7.91 -2.44
C TYR A 103 -1.70 -6.61 -1.81
N ASP A 104 -0.88 -5.85 -2.54
CA ASP A 104 -0.31 -4.58 -2.09
C ASP A 104 -0.66 -3.47 -3.09
N THR A 105 -1.84 -2.90 -2.89
CA THR A 105 -2.39 -1.80 -3.69
C THR A 105 -2.01 -0.44 -3.10
N ALA A 106 -2.17 0.63 -3.88
CA ALA A 106 -2.01 1.98 -3.34
C ALA A 106 -2.91 2.25 -2.11
N LEU A 107 -4.17 1.76 -2.14
CA LEU A 107 -5.07 1.81 -0.99
C LEU A 107 -4.56 1.00 0.21
N SER A 108 -3.92 -0.15 0.00
CA SER A 108 -3.31 -0.96 1.08
C SER A 108 -2.23 -0.17 1.82
N ARG A 109 -1.37 0.53 1.08
CA ARG A 109 -0.34 1.40 1.66
C ARG A 109 -0.93 2.62 2.36
N ALA A 110 -1.97 3.23 1.81
CA ALA A 110 -2.66 4.33 2.48
C ALA A 110 -3.27 3.89 3.82
N VAL A 111 -3.85 2.69 3.85
CA VAL A 111 -4.37 2.11 5.10
C VAL A 111 -3.26 1.93 6.13
N LEU A 112 -2.06 1.48 5.73
CA LEU A 112 -0.97 1.27 6.68
C LEU A 112 -0.29 2.59 7.13
N PHE A 113 -0.03 3.51 6.20
CA PHE A 113 0.85 4.66 6.43
C PHE A 113 0.19 6.03 6.20
N GLY A 114 -0.80 6.13 5.31
CA GLY A 114 -1.45 7.40 4.95
C GLY A 114 -2.38 7.94 6.04
N SER A 115 -2.81 9.20 5.92
CA SER A 115 -3.83 9.77 6.81
C SER A 115 -5.22 9.19 6.52
N ILE A 116 -6.14 9.26 7.48
CA ILE A 116 -7.52 8.83 7.24
C ILE A 116 -8.20 9.62 6.12
N ASP A 117 -7.82 10.88 5.92
CA ASP A 117 -8.34 11.72 4.84
C ASP A 117 -7.85 11.24 3.47
N VAL A 118 -6.59 10.80 3.37
CA VAL A 118 -6.07 10.14 2.17
C VAL A 118 -6.84 8.84 1.90
N ILE A 119 -7.09 8.01 2.92
CA ILE A 119 -7.88 6.77 2.77
C ILE A 119 -9.30 7.09 2.25
N LYS A 120 -9.98 8.07 2.86
CA LYS A 120 -11.32 8.51 2.43
C LYS A 120 -11.31 9.05 0.99
N MET A 121 -10.28 9.80 0.62
CA MET A 121 -10.09 10.30 -0.74
C MET A 121 -9.90 9.16 -1.75
N LEU A 122 -9.09 8.15 -1.43
CA LEU A 122 -8.88 7.00 -2.32
C LEU A 122 -10.18 6.21 -2.52
N PHE A 123 -10.98 6.03 -1.48
CA PHE A 123 -12.33 5.47 -1.62
C PHE A 123 -13.23 6.32 -2.53
N LEU A 124 -13.21 7.64 -2.38
CA LEU A 124 -13.95 8.55 -3.25
C LEU A 124 -13.52 8.43 -4.73
N LYS A 125 -12.27 8.02 -4.97
CA LYS A 125 -11.70 7.80 -6.31
C LYS A 125 -11.83 6.35 -6.81
N GLY A 126 -12.70 5.55 -6.20
CA GLY A 126 -12.99 4.19 -6.66
C GLY A 126 -12.09 3.11 -6.06
N GLY A 127 -11.44 3.38 -4.92
CA GLY A 127 -10.74 2.36 -4.16
C GLY A 127 -11.69 1.23 -3.76
N ASP A 128 -11.32 -0.01 -4.07
CA ASP A 128 -12.09 -1.20 -3.77
C ASP A 128 -11.65 -1.77 -2.41
N VAL A 129 -12.60 -1.84 -1.48
CA VAL A 129 -12.37 -2.37 -0.13
C VAL A 129 -12.00 -3.86 -0.14
N HIS A 130 -12.30 -4.58 -1.23
CA HIS A 130 -12.05 -6.00 -1.39
C HIS A 130 -10.71 -6.32 -2.08
N ARG A 131 -9.99 -5.32 -2.61
CA ARG A 131 -8.66 -5.50 -3.19
C ARG A 131 -7.56 -5.27 -2.16
N GLY A 132 -6.49 -6.05 -2.24
CA GLY A 132 -5.43 -6.03 -1.25
C GLY A 132 -5.84 -6.67 0.08
N GLN A 133 -5.10 -6.34 1.14
CA GLN A 133 -5.27 -6.88 2.49
C GLN A 133 -5.56 -5.78 3.49
N LEU A 134 -6.55 -4.93 3.17
CA LEU A 134 -6.79 -3.68 3.90
C LEU A 134 -7.01 -3.91 5.40
N LEU A 135 -7.81 -4.89 5.80
CA LEU A 135 -8.03 -5.14 7.23
C LEU A 135 -6.75 -5.60 7.93
N HIS A 136 -5.96 -6.51 7.34
CA HIS A 136 -4.68 -6.94 7.91
C HIS A 136 -3.74 -5.74 8.13
N TRP A 137 -3.63 -4.84 7.16
CA TRP A 137 -2.83 -3.62 7.28
C TRP A 137 -3.40 -2.60 8.27
N ALA A 138 -4.72 -2.45 8.33
CA ALA A 138 -5.36 -1.58 9.31
C ALA A 138 -5.13 -2.07 10.75
N VAL A 139 -5.07 -3.39 10.96
CA VAL A 139 -4.72 -3.98 12.25
C VAL A 139 -3.26 -3.70 12.62
N GLU A 140 -2.34 -3.60 11.67
CA GLU A 140 -0.93 -3.24 11.91
C GLU A 140 -0.74 -1.77 12.29
N ARG A 141 -1.61 -0.90 11.80
CA ARG A 141 -1.57 0.55 11.98
C ARG A 141 -1.49 1.00 13.46
N GLY A 142 -0.87 2.14 13.71
CA GLY A 142 -0.66 2.69 15.06
C GLY A 142 -1.80 3.52 15.64
N HIS A 143 -1.80 4.83 15.35
CA HIS A 143 -2.43 5.87 16.17
C HIS A 143 -3.97 6.02 16.03
N ASP A 144 -4.54 5.53 14.94
CA ASP A 144 -5.94 5.67 14.52
C ASP A 144 -6.48 4.35 13.93
N ALA A 145 -5.84 3.23 14.29
CA ALA A 145 -6.15 1.90 13.75
C ALA A 145 -7.62 1.51 13.94
N CYS A 146 -8.22 1.77 15.11
CA CYS A 146 -9.63 1.47 15.36
C CYS A 146 -10.57 2.26 14.43
N GLU A 147 -10.26 3.51 14.14
CA GLU A 147 -11.06 4.35 13.24
C GLU A 147 -10.98 3.82 11.81
N VAL A 148 -9.76 3.49 11.33
CA VAL A 148 -9.55 2.92 10.00
C VAL A 148 -10.19 1.54 9.87
N VAL A 149 -10.05 0.65 10.86
CA VAL A 149 -10.72 -0.66 10.88
C VAL A 149 -12.24 -0.48 10.79
N THR A 150 -12.81 0.44 11.56
CA THR A 150 -14.25 0.73 11.50
C THR A 150 -14.67 1.22 10.12
N LEU A 151 -13.92 2.17 9.54
CA LEU A 151 -14.17 2.71 8.22
C LEU A 151 -14.20 1.63 7.13
N LEU A 152 -13.26 0.66 7.21
CA LEU A 152 -13.17 -0.46 6.28
C LEU A 152 -14.35 -1.43 6.45
N LEU A 153 -14.69 -1.78 7.69
CA LEU A 153 -15.79 -2.70 7.99
C LEU A 153 -17.15 -2.10 7.58
N GLU A 154 -17.39 -0.81 7.82
CA GLU A 154 -18.59 -0.10 7.37
C GLU A 154 -18.70 -0.05 5.83
N ARG A 155 -17.57 -0.10 5.12
CA ARG A 155 -17.51 -0.21 3.66
C ARG A 155 -17.68 -1.62 3.14
N GLY A 156 -17.82 -2.62 4.01
CA GLY A 156 -18.04 -4.02 3.62
C GLY A 156 -16.76 -4.87 3.58
N ALA A 157 -15.65 -4.43 4.17
CA ALA A 157 -14.48 -5.29 4.31
C ALA A 157 -14.83 -6.61 5.01
N MET A 158 -14.30 -7.73 4.51
CA MET A 158 -14.65 -9.06 5.00
C MET A 158 -13.80 -9.43 6.23
N PRO A 159 -14.38 -9.48 7.46
CA PRO A 159 -13.60 -9.67 8.69
C PRO A 159 -13.01 -11.07 8.86
N ASN A 160 -13.48 -12.04 8.07
CA ASN A 160 -13.11 -13.46 8.16
C ASN A 160 -12.20 -13.92 7.00
N ARG A 161 -11.81 -13.01 6.10
CA ARG A 161 -10.96 -13.33 4.95
C ARG A 161 -9.57 -13.69 5.44
N LEU A 162 -9.01 -14.80 4.95
CA LEU A 162 -7.63 -15.16 5.24
C LEU A 162 -6.66 -14.21 4.53
N GLU A 163 -5.50 -14.02 5.12
CA GLU A 163 -4.39 -13.35 4.44
C GLU A 163 -4.07 -14.10 3.12
N PHE A 164 -3.90 -13.37 2.02
CA PHE A 164 -3.71 -13.92 0.66
C PHE A 164 -4.81 -14.83 0.11
N ASP A 165 -6.02 -14.83 0.70
CA ASP A 165 -7.13 -15.68 0.25
C ASP A 165 -7.52 -15.44 -1.21
N GLY A 166 -7.55 -16.52 -1.99
CA GLY A 166 -7.78 -16.51 -3.44
C GLY A 166 -6.66 -15.92 -4.29
N ILE A 167 -5.55 -15.47 -3.68
CA ILE A 167 -4.46 -14.76 -4.37
C ILE A 167 -3.24 -15.67 -4.54
N LEU A 168 -2.78 -16.30 -3.45
CA LEU A 168 -1.68 -17.25 -3.47
C LEU A 168 -2.12 -18.60 -2.94
N PRO A 169 -1.56 -19.70 -3.47
CA PRO A 169 -1.73 -20.98 -2.84
C PRO A 169 -1.15 -20.93 -1.43
N ILE A 170 -1.93 -21.36 -0.43
CA ILE A 170 -1.55 -21.30 0.99
C ILE A 170 -0.16 -21.91 1.25
N TRP A 171 0.21 -22.97 0.51
CA TRP A 171 1.51 -23.65 0.63
C TRP A 171 2.71 -22.80 0.17
N SER A 172 2.51 -21.73 -0.60
CA SER A 172 3.57 -20.83 -1.04
C SER A 172 4.01 -19.86 0.06
N VAL A 173 3.21 -19.72 1.12
CA VAL A 173 3.47 -18.76 2.18
C VAL A 173 4.07 -19.47 3.39
N LYS A 174 5.32 -19.13 3.73
CA LYS A 174 6.07 -19.75 4.83
C LYS A 174 5.60 -19.32 6.22
N GLN A 175 4.73 -18.32 6.31
CA GLN A 175 4.23 -17.75 7.56
C GLN A 175 2.83 -18.26 7.89
N LYS A 176 2.46 -18.25 9.17
CA LYS A 176 1.09 -18.53 9.60
C LYS A 176 0.20 -17.39 9.15
N LEU A 177 -0.82 -17.71 8.38
CA LEU A 177 -1.78 -16.74 7.84
C LEU A 177 -3.10 -16.94 8.54
N GLY A 178 -3.69 -15.84 8.98
CA GLY A 178 -4.98 -15.87 9.68
C GLY A 178 -5.92 -14.78 9.18
N PRO A 179 -7.19 -14.83 9.61
CA PRO A 179 -8.07 -13.68 9.59
C PRO A 179 -7.45 -12.47 10.31
N PRO A 180 -7.92 -11.24 10.02
CA PRO A 180 -7.52 -10.02 10.75
C PRO A 180 -7.59 -10.17 12.28
N LEU A 181 -8.53 -10.99 12.78
CA LEU A 181 -8.71 -11.26 14.20
C LEU A 181 -7.47 -11.89 14.85
N HIS A 182 -6.82 -12.86 14.19
CA HIS A 182 -5.59 -13.49 14.71
C HIS A 182 -4.45 -12.50 14.81
N ARG A 183 -4.33 -11.60 13.82
CA ARG A 183 -3.31 -10.55 13.84
C ARG A 183 -3.56 -9.56 14.98
N ALA A 184 -4.82 -9.18 15.20
CA ALA A 184 -5.18 -8.27 16.29
C ALA A 184 -4.86 -8.88 17.67
N VAL A 185 -5.10 -10.18 17.85
CA VAL A 185 -4.71 -10.93 19.05
C VAL A 185 -3.18 -11.00 19.20
N ALA A 186 -2.46 -11.34 18.14
CA ALA A 186 -1.00 -11.46 18.16
C ALA A 186 -0.30 -10.12 18.50
N LEU A 187 -0.88 -9.00 18.07
CA LEU A 187 -0.39 -7.65 18.37
C LEU A 187 -0.95 -7.09 19.69
N ASN A 188 -1.77 -7.86 20.41
CA ASN A 188 -2.46 -7.46 21.64
C ASN A 188 -3.28 -6.15 21.50
N LYS A 189 -3.97 -5.96 20.37
CA LYS A 189 -4.82 -4.79 20.12
C LYS A 189 -6.27 -5.08 20.49
N LEU A 190 -6.55 -5.10 21.80
CA LEU A 190 -7.85 -5.51 22.37
C LEU A 190 -9.04 -4.69 21.86
N ASP A 191 -8.85 -3.39 21.62
CA ASP A 191 -9.88 -2.51 21.06
C ASP A 191 -10.28 -2.97 19.64
N ILE A 192 -9.29 -3.33 18.83
CA ILE A 192 -9.49 -3.86 17.47
C ILE A 192 -10.12 -5.25 17.53
N VAL A 193 -9.71 -6.12 18.46
CA VAL A 193 -10.34 -7.44 18.67
C VAL A 193 -11.83 -7.26 18.96
N SER A 194 -12.18 -6.37 19.89
CA SER A 194 -13.56 -6.05 20.23
C SER A 194 -14.34 -5.51 19.04
N GLN A 195 -13.72 -4.63 18.25
CA GLN A 195 -14.35 -4.05 17.06
C GLN A 195 -14.58 -5.09 15.96
N LEU A 196 -13.60 -5.95 15.68
CA LEU A 196 -13.73 -7.03 14.69
C LEU A 196 -14.85 -8.00 15.08
N LEU A 197 -14.91 -8.42 16.35
CA LEU A 197 -15.98 -9.28 16.86
C LEU A 197 -17.36 -8.63 16.70
N LYS A 198 -17.47 -7.33 17.04
CA LYS A 198 -18.71 -6.55 16.87
C LYS A 198 -19.20 -6.52 15.42
N PHE A 199 -18.28 -6.53 14.44
CA PHE A 199 -18.59 -6.55 13.01
C PHE A 199 -18.62 -7.96 12.41
N GLY A 200 -18.74 -9.00 13.22
CA GLY A 200 -18.99 -10.37 12.76
C GLY A 200 -17.72 -11.16 12.39
N ALA A 201 -16.56 -10.80 12.93
CA ALA A 201 -15.42 -11.71 12.93
C ALA A 201 -15.76 -12.97 13.72
N ASP A 202 -15.53 -14.14 13.13
CA ASP A 202 -15.79 -15.45 13.73
C ASP A 202 -14.57 -15.87 14.58
N PRO A 203 -14.70 -15.93 15.92
CA PRO A 203 -13.61 -16.35 16.79
C PRO A 203 -13.21 -17.82 16.60
N ASN A 204 -14.05 -18.63 15.97
CA ASN A 204 -13.80 -20.05 15.70
C ASN A 204 -13.15 -20.27 14.33
N LYS A 205 -13.00 -19.23 13.49
CA LYS A 205 -12.29 -19.36 12.23
C LYS A 205 -10.84 -19.74 12.51
N GLU A 206 -10.38 -20.80 11.86
CA GLU A 206 -9.01 -21.27 12.01
C GLU A 206 -8.04 -20.53 11.07
N ASP A 207 -6.82 -20.29 11.55
CA ASP A 207 -5.69 -19.90 10.73
C ASP A 207 -5.15 -21.08 9.90
N THR A 208 -4.13 -20.85 9.09
CA THR A 208 -3.51 -21.91 8.26
C THR A 208 -2.80 -22.99 9.07
N SER A 209 -2.65 -22.82 10.39
CA SER A 209 -2.13 -23.85 11.31
C SER A 209 -3.23 -24.61 12.06
N GLY A 210 -4.50 -24.37 11.74
CA GLY A 210 -5.65 -24.99 12.42
C GLY A 210 -5.93 -24.39 13.80
N LYS A 211 -5.43 -23.18 14.10
CA LYS A 211 -5.64 -22.53 15.39
C LYS A 211 -6.70 -21.44 15.31
N THR A 212 -7.56 -21.38 16.32
CA THR A 212 -8.52 -20.28 16.49
C THR A 212 -7.86 -19.05 17.12
N ALA A 213 -8.51 -17.88 17.02
CA ALA A 213 -8.00 -16.66 17.64
C ALA A 213 -7.91 -16.78 19.17
N MET A 214 -8.83 -17.53 19.78
CA MET A 214 -8.81 -17.82 21.22
C MET A 214 -7.64 -18.72 21.62
N GLN A 215 -7.38 -19.80 20.86
CA GLN A 215 -6.22 -20.66 21.12
C GLN A 215 -4.91 -19.90 20.99
N LEU A 216 -4.82 -18.99 20.01
CA LEU A 216 -3.67 -18.10 19.87
C LEU A 216 -3.53 -17.16 21.07
N ALA A 217 -4.63 -16.60 21.60
CA ALA A 217 -4.59 -15.79 22.81
C ALA A 217 -4.07 -16.58 24.02
N ASP A 218 -4.54 -17.82 24.19
CA ASP A 218 -4.09 -18.73 25.26
C ASP A 218 -2.60 -19.09 25.12
N ASP A 219 -2.13 -19.41 23.91
CA ASP A 219 -0.72 -19.71 23.62
C ASP A 219 0.22 -18.53 23.93
N LEU A 220 -0.26 -17.31 23.70
CA LEU A 220 0.48 -16.07 23.97
C LEU A 220 0.33 -15.60 25.43
N GLY A 221 -0.48 -16.28 26.25
CA GLY A 221 -0.78 -15.88 27.62
C GLY A 221 -1.61 -14.60 27.74
N ASN A 222 -2.32 -14.21 26.68
CA ASN A 222 -3.14 -13.01 26.62
C ASN A 222 -4.54 -13.26 27.21
N GLN A 223 -4.63 -13.22 28.54
CA GLN A 223 -5.88 -13.47 29.26
C GLN A 223 -6.97 -12.45 28.92
N GLU A 224 -6.61 -11.18 28.69
CA GLU A 224 -7.59 -10.13 28.37
C GLU A 224 -8.24 -10.38 26.99
N ALA A 225 -7.45 -10.74 25.97
CA ALA A 225 -8.02 -11.16 24.69
C ALA A 225 -8.88 -12.41 24.82
N ALA A 226 -8.45 -13.40 25.61
CA ALA A 226 -9.23 -14.62 25.85
C ALA A 226 -10.60 -14.34 26.51
N LEU A 227 -10.70 -13.30 27.36
CA LEU A 227 -11.96 -12.86 27.96
C LEU A 227 -12.93 -12.25 26.94
N LEU A 228 -12.42 -11.58 25.90
CA LEU A 228 -13.26 -10.99 24.84
C LEU A 228 -14.02 -12.06 24.04
N PHE A 229 -13.49 -13.29 23.95
CA PHE A 229 -14.13 -14.41 23.24
C PHE A 229 -15.17 -15.17 24.08
N ARG A 230 -15.25 -14.91 25.40
CA ARG A 230 -16.16 -15.59 26.33
C ARG A 230 -17.44 -14.80 26.63
N ARG A 231 -17.57 -13.61 26.06
CA ARG A 231 -18.73 -12.71 26.20
C ARG A 231 -19.67 -12.85 25.01
#